data_AF-A0A519LSL5-F1
#
_entry.id   AF-A0A519LSL5-F1
#
_cell.length_a   1.000
_cell.length_b   1.000
_cell.length_c   1.000
_cell.angle_alpha   90.00
_cell.angle_beta   90.00
_cell.angle_gamma   90.00
#
_symmetry.space_group_name_H-M   'P 1'
#
loop_
_entity.id
_entity.type
_entity.pdbx_description
1 polymer ?
#
loop_
_entity_poly.entity_id
_entity_poly.type
_entity_poly.pdbx_seq_one_letter_code
_entity_poly.pdbx_strand_id
1 'polypeptide(L)'
;MKNKLIITLFASILTTMGLKAQNLPEKFEENGKYGLRINGKIVVPAIYDNVSTLFLVIAKKSNGFDLYNNNLILLDQNIKAYQYFIPMDIFQIITKKNEIKTFNYKGQQIDASKLKIESQKDLFIKNDRAWENYTITDNVVKYYRREYFGKEKYPRMIDYEIIKNGKDARFVNNEKSLQISSFYNHNSIDDFEEIPYPAYTEETLYTPLKHTYIILKVNKKYGVWDFEKRKEIITFQYKRIIPYQNYLSLEKDGLSTFYPNIGIEPKYKKLEPYTGAFARFETPDGKKGWVDRKGKEYFDE
;
A
#
# COMPACT_ATOMS: atom_id res chain seq x y z
N MET A 1 17.54 60.22 -0.07
CA MET A 1 17.02 59.49 -1.25
C MET A 1 17.07 57.96 -1.15
N LYS A 2 18.07 57.34 -0.49
CA LYS A 2 18.18 55.87 -0.40
C LYS A 2 17.03 55.14 0.33
N ASN A 3 16.41 55.75 1.35
CA ASN A 3 15.34 55.09 2.13
C ASN A 3 13.98 55.01 1.42
N LYS A 4 13.69 55.90 0.45
CA LYS A 4 12.42 55.82 -0.32
C LYS A 4 12.44 54.70 -1.35
N LEU A 5 13.61 54.37 -1.91
CA LEU A 5 13.74 53.31 -2.93
C LEU A 5 13.52 51.90 -2.32
N ILE A 6 13.97 51.68 -1.09
CA ILE A 6 13.85 50.39 -0.38
C ILE A 6 12.39 50.10 0.00
N ILE A 7 11.64 51.12 0.43
CA ILE A 7 10.23 50.98 0.79
C ILE A 7 9.37 50.66 -0.45
N THR A 8 9.66 51.29 -1.59
CA THR A 8 8.94 51.01 -2.85
C THR A 8 9.26 49.60 -3.39
N LEU A 9 10.49 49.10 -3.20
CA LEU A 9 10.87 47.74 -3.61
C LEU A 9 10.22 46.66 -2.73
N PHE A 10 10.06 46.90 -1.42
CA PHE A 10 9.37 45.98 -0.53
C PHE A 10 7.86 45.93 -0.79
N ALA A 11 7.23 47.06 -1.12
CA ALA A 11 5.82 47.13 -1.46
C ALA A 11 5.50 46.40 -2.79
N SER A 12 6.41 46.42 -3.78
CA SER A 12 6.24 45.66 -5.03
C SER A 12 6.50 44.15 -4.86
N ILE A 13 7.41 43.75 -3.97
CA ILE A 13 7.62 42.33 -3.63
C ILE A 13 6.44 41.77 -2.83
N LEU A 14 5.87 42.52 -1.87
CA LEU A 14 4.67 42.07 -1.14
C LEU A 14 3.42 41.99 -2.02
N THR A 15 3.23 42.91 -2.99
CA THR A 15 2.08 42.86 -3.91
C THR A 15 2.22 41.74 -4.96
N THR A 16 3.43 41.41 -5.41
CA THR A 16 3.66 40.28 -6.32
C THR A 16 3.60 38.92 -5.62
N MET A 17 3.92 38.84 -4.32
CA MET A 17 3.72 37.63 -3.52
C MET A 17 2.27 37.44 -3.04
N GLY A 18 1.52 38.52 -2.79
CA GLY A 18 0.10 38.46 -2.40
C GLY A 18 -0.87 38.08 -3.53
N LEU A 19 -0.47 38.21 -4.80
CA LEU A 19 -1.32 37.95 -5.97
C LEU A 19 -1.08 36.59 -6.66
N LYS A 20 -0.16 35.77 -6.15
CA LYS A 20 -0.12 34.34 -6.49
C LYS A 20 -0.83 33.52 -5.42
N ALA A 21 -2.00 33.97 -4.98
CA ALA A 21 -3.00 33.03 -4.49
C ALA A 21 -3.18 32.01 -5.62
N GLN A 22 -2.69 30.78 -5.42
CA GLN A 22 -2.95 29.71 -6.37
C GLN A 22 -4.47 29.64 -6.49
N ASN A 23 -4.98 29.88 -7.70
CA ASN A 23 -6.42 29.82 -7.94
C ASN A 23 -6.83 28.36 -7.84
N LEU A 24 -7.13 27.92 -6.62
CA LEU A 24 -7.58 26.57 -6.36
C LEU A 24 -8.95 26.39 -7.01
N PRO A 25 -9.20 25.23 -7.64
CA PRO A 25 -10.52 24.94 -8.17
C PRO A 25 -11.56 24.97 -7.05
N GLU A 26 -12.62 25.74 -7.25
CA GLU A 26 -13.76 25.83 -6.35
C GLU A 26 -14.83 24.82 -6.79
N LYS A 27 -15.25 23.95 -5.88
CA LYS A 27 -16.41 23.07 -6.10
C LYS A 27 -17.68 23.90 -6.05
N PHE A 28 -18.54 23.76 -7.05
CA PHE A 28 -19.86 24.40 -7.08
C PHE A 28 -20.95 23.37 -7.35
N GLU A 29 -22.18 23.73 -7.00
CA GLU A 29 -23.37 22.90 -7.21
C GLU A 29 -24.38 23.63 -8.09
N GLU A 30 -24.97 22.92 -9.04
CA GLU A 30 -26.04 23.39 -9.92
C GLU A 30 -27.01 22.23 -10.16
N ASN A 31 -28.31 22.43 -9.90
CA ASN A 31 -29.35 21.40 -10.07
C ASN A 31 -29.05 20.06 -9.34
N GLY A 32 -28.45 20.12 -8.15
CA GLY A 32 -28.09 18.92 -7.38
C GLY A 32 -26.90 18.15 -7.94
N LYS A 33 -26.13 18.75 -8.86
CA LYS A 33 -24.92 18.18 -9.46
C LYS A 33 -23.72 19.07 -9.19
N TYR A 34 -22.55 18.47 -9.13
CA TYR A 34 -21.30 19.12 -8.77
C TYR A 34 -20.38 19.33 -9.97
N GLY A 35 -19.73 20.49 -10.00
CA GLY A 35 -18.70 20.86 -10.96
C GLY A 35 -17.52 21.57 -10.29
N LEU A 36 -16.53 22.00 -11.08
CA LEU A 36 -15.41 22.84 -10.64
C LEU A 36 -15.34 24.12 -11.48
N ARG A 37 -15.04 25.24 -10.81
CA ARG A 37 -14.77 26.52 -11.45
C ARG A 37 -13.44 27.11 -10.97
N ILE A 38 -12.78 27.88 -11.83
CA ILE A 38 -11.59 28.67 -11.50
C ILE A 38 -11.89 30.11 -11.90
N ASN A 39 -11.82 31.05 -10.95
CA ASN A 39 -12.09 32.47 -11.17
C ASN A 39 -13.45 32.71 -11.87
N GLY A 40 -14.49 32.00 -11.42
CA GLY A 40 -15.84 32.06 -11.99
C GLY A 40 -16.04 31.31 -13.31
N LYS A 41 -14.98 30.84 -13.97
CA LYS A 41 -15.08 30.05 -15.21
C LYS A 41 -15.26 28.56 -14.90
N ILE A 42 -16.30 27.95 -15.45
CA ILE A 42 -16.54 26.51 -15.35
C ILE A 42 -15.45 25.76 -16.12
N VAL A 43 -14.80 24.81 -15.44
CA VAL A 43 -13.70 23.98 -15.96
C VAL A 43 -14.04 22.49 -15.88
N VAL A 44 -14.90 22.10 -14.93
CA VAL A 44 -15.59 20.81 -14.91
C VAL A 44 -17.09 21.11 -14.77
N PRO A 45 -17.95 20.70 -15.72
CA PRO A 45 -19.37 21.05 -15.68
C PRO A 45 -20.09 20.38 -14.50
N ALA A 46 -21.15 21.03 -14.00
CA ALA A 46 -21.98 20.51 -12.92
C ALA A 46 -22.94 19.41 -13.41
N ILE A 47 -22.37 18.24 -13.74
CA ILE A 47 -23.12 17.05 -14.19
C ILE A 47 -22.83 15.81 -13.34
N TYR A 48 -22.03 15.96 -12.28
CA TYR A 48 -21.54 14.86 -11.46
C TYR A 48 -22.30 14.75 -10.14
N ASP A 49 -22.47 13.53 -9.64
CA ASP A 49 -23.05 13.27 -8.32
C ASP A 49 -22.08 13.63 -7.19
N ASN A 50 -20.78 13.63 -7.48
CA ASN A 50 -19.74 14.09 -6.55
C ASN A 50 -18.47 14.47 -7.33
N VAL A 51 -17.70 15.40 -6.80
CA VAL A 51 -16.34 15.71 -7.25
C VAL A 51 -15.40 15.74 -6.03
N SER A 52 -14.26 15.04 -6.15
CA SER A 52 -13.15 15.00 -5.18
C SER A 52 -11.87 15.50 -5.83
N THR A 53 -11.02 16.22 -5.09
CA THR A 53 -9.80 16.88 -5.58
C THR A 53 -8.55 16.52 -4.75
N LEU A 54 -8.54 15.34 -4.10
CA LEU A 54 -7.49 14.99 -3.14
C LEU A 54 -6.10 14.77 -3.77
N PHE A 55 -6.04 14.10 -4.93
CA PHE A 55 -4.78 13.73 -5.58
C PHE A 55 -4.79 14.04 -7.07
N LEU A 56 -5.75 13.44 -7.76
CA LEU A 56 -6.28 13.86 -9.05
C LEU A 56 -7.76 14.21 -8.84
N VAL A 57 -8.39 14.79 -9.85
CA VAL A 57 -9.82 15.12 -9.75
C VAL A 57 -10.65 13.92 -10.20
N ILE A 58 -11.48 13.42 -9.29
CA ILE A 58 -12.42 12.32 -9.54
C ILE A 58 -13.83 12.87 -9.52
N ALA A 59 -14.53 12.71 -10.64
CA ALA A 59 -15.88 13.19 -10.82
C ALA A 59 -16.81 12.00 -11.03
N LYS A 60 -17.65 11.70 -10.02
CA LYS A 60 -18.54 10.54 -9.99
C LYS A 60 -19.84 10.80 -10.75
N LYS A 61 -20.26 9.85 -11.58
CA LYS A 61 -21.59 9.76 -12.19
C LYS A 61 -22.31 8.50 -11.67
N SER A 62 -23.59 8.36 -12.02
CA SER A 62 -24.40 7.21 -11.62
C SER A 62 -23.82 5.86 -12.07
N ASN A 63 -23.09 5.84 -13.18
CA ASN A 63 -22.57 4.63 -13.82
C ASN A 63 -21.03 4.58 -13.95
N GLY A 64 -20.29 5.44 -13.25
CA GLY A 64 -18.83 5.42 -13.30
C GLY A 64 -18.19 6.71 -12.79
N PHE A 65 -16.92 6.91 -13.17
CA PHE A 65 -16.18 8.11 -12.80
C PHE A 65 -15.46 8.68 -14.03
N ASP A 66 -15.30 9.99 -14.06
CA ASP A 66 -14.36 10.66 -14.96
C ASP A 66 -13.16 11.12 -14.14
N LEU A 67 -11.97 10.98 -14.73
CA LEU A 67 -10.70 11.31 -14.12
C LEU A 67 -10.10 12.51 -14.83
N TYR A 68 -9.68 13.52 -14.07
CA TYR A 68 -8.95 14.68 -14.59
C TYR A 68 -7.63 14.87 -13.84
N ASN A 69 -6.63 15.46 -14.51
CA ASN A 69 -5.41 15.89 -13.82
C ASN A 69 -5.62 17.18 -13.01
N ASN A 70 -4.57 17.63 -12.34
CA ASN A 70 -4.61 18.86 -11.53
C ASN A 70 -4.68 20.16 -12.35
N ASN A 71 -4.47 20.07 -13.67
CA ASN A 71 -4.77 21.15 -14.61
C ASN A 71 -6.20 21.05 -15.17
N LEU A 72 -7.02 20.14 -14.63
CA LEU A 72 -8.40 19.87 -15.01
C LEU A 72 -8.56 19.41 -16.47
N ILE A 73 -7.51 18.80 -17.02
CA ILE A 73 -7.56 18.10 -18.30
C ILE A 73 -8.07 16.69 -18.05
N LEU A 74 -9.09 16.30 -18.79
CA LEU A 74 -9.68 14.97 -18.75
C LEU A 74 -8.66 13.91 -19.18
N LEU A 75 -8.44 12.91 -18.33
CA LEU A 75 -7.51 11.80 -18.55
C LEU A 75 -8.23 10.53 -19.01
N ASP A 76 -9.38 10.21 -18.40
CA ASP A 76 -10.18 9.03 -18.73
C ASP A 76 -11.65 9.24 -18.32
N GLN A 77 -12.57 8.49 -18.93
CA GLN A 77 -14.02 8.64 -18.75
C GLN A 77 -14.70 7.30 -18.50
N ASN A 78 -15.74 7.34 -17.67
CA ASN A 78 -16.53 6.16 -17.29
C ASN A 78 -15.63 5.00 -16.81
N ILE A 79 -14.61 5.31 -15.99
CA ILE A 79 -13.73 4.30 -15.42
C ILE A 79 -14.51 3.38 -14.48
N LYS A 80 -14.18 2.08 -14.48
CA LYS A 80 -14.87 1.05 -13.69
C LYS A 80 -14.45 1.08 -12.22
N ALA A 81 -13.17 1.38 -11.99
CA ALA A 81 -12.58 1.38 -10.67
C ALA A 81 -11.39 2.33 -10.63
N TYR A 82 -11.05 2.78 -9.43
CA TYR A 82 -9.82 3.46 -9.16
C TYR A 82 -9.30 3.11 -7.76
N GLN A 83 -7.99 3.23 -7.57
CA GLN A 83 -7.33 3.08 -6.28
C GLN A 83 -6.18 4.08 -6.21
N TYR A 84 -6.13 4.83 -5.10
CA TYR A 84 -4.95 5.60 -4.75
C TYR A 84 -4.02 4.72 -3.92
N PHE A 85 -2.73 4.70 -4.30
CA PHE A 85 -1.71 3.92 -3.61
C PHE A 85 -0.71 4.88 -2.97
N ILE A 86 -0.98 5.20 -1.70
CA ILE A 86 -0.27 6.21 -0.90
C ILE A 86 1.25 5.96 -0.86
N PRO A 87 1.77 4.75 -0.56
CA PRO A 87 3.22 4.51 -0.46
C PRO A 87 4.04 4.88 -1.70
N MET A 88 3.42 5.01 -2.87
CA MET A 88 4.11 5.37 -4.11
C MET A 88 3.61 6.67 -4.74
N ASP A 89 2.62 7.34 -4.11
CA ASP A 89 1.93 8.48 -4.70
C ASP A 89 1.50 8.23 -6.15
N ILE A 90 0.82 7.11 -6.36
CA ILE A 90 0.27 6.75 -7.68
C ILE A 90 -1.24 6.53 -7.61
N PHE A 91 -1.89 6.81 -8.73
CA PHE A 91 -3.31 6.63 -8.93
C PHE A 91 -3.53 5.61 -10.03
N GLN A 92 -4.16 4.47 -9.72
CA GLN A 92 -4.48 3.44 -10.70
C GLN A 92 -5.96 3.41 -11.00
N ILE A 93 -6.29 3.16 -12.26
CA ILE A 93 -7.67 2.99 -12.72
C ILE A 93 -7.83 1.70 -13.51
N ILE A 94 -9.04 1.16 -13.50
CA ILE A 94 -9.51 0.21 -14.51
C ILE A 94 -10.40 0.99 -15.47
N THR A 95 -9.98 1.09 -16.73
CA THR A 95 -10.75 1.80 -17.76
C THR A 95 -12.03 1.04 -18.10
N LYS A 96 -12.93 1.68 -18.86
CA LYS A 96 -14.12 1.01 -19.41
C LYS A 96 -13.78 -0.24 -20.24
N LYS A 97 -12.59 -0.29 -20.84
CA LYS A 97 -12.07 -1.40 -21.65
C LYS A 97 -11.32 -2.46 -20.83
N ASN A 98 -11.35 -2.40 -19.50
CA ASN A 98 -10.62 -3.30 -18.59
C ASN A 98 -9.10 -3.22 -18.70
N GLU A 99 -8.59 -2.07 -19.16
CA GLU A 99 -7.16 -1.80 -19.16
C GLU A 99 -6.78 -1.13 -17.84
N ILE A 100 -5.59 -1.43 -17.31
CA ILE A 100 -5.04 -0.68 -16.19
C ILE A 100 -4.23 0.49 -16.71
N LYS A 101 -4.52 1.68 -16.18
CA LYS A 101 -3.65 2.86 -16.33
C LYS A 101 -3.20 3.33 -14.96
N THR A 102 -1.96 3.78 -14.87
CA THR A 102 -1.35 4.30 -13.65
C THR A 102 -0.90 5.72 -13.90
N PHE A 103 -1.19 6.64 -12.99
CA PHE A 103 -0.83 8.04 -13.08
C PHE A 103 -0.06 8.48 -11.83
N ASN A 104 0.90 9.40 -12.00
CA ASN A 104 1.49 10.11 -10.86
C ASN A 104 0.61 11.29 -10.41
N TYR A 105 1.05 12.03 -9.39
CA TYR A 105 0.31 13.20 -8.86
C TYR A 105 0.12 14.35 -9.84
N LYS A 106 0.86 14.37 -10.96
CA LYS A 106 0.67 15.36 -12.03
C LYS A 106 -0.35 14.89 -13.08
N GLY A 107 -0.87 13.67 -12.97
CA GLY A 107 -1.73 13.05 -13.97
C GLY A 107 -0.97 12.54 -15.19
N GLN A 108 0.35 12.35 -15.09
CA GLN A 108 1.14 11.75 -16.17
C GLN A 108 1.04 10.23 -16.06
N GLN A 109 0.76 9.57 -17.18
CA GLN A 109 0.71 8.11 -17.20
C GLN A 109 2.11 7.52 -17.02
N ILE A 110 2.22 6.53 -16.14
CA ILE A 110 3.46 5.82 -15.81
C ILE A 110 3.25 4.31 -15.87
N ASP A 111 4.34 3.56 -15.95
CA ASP A 111 4.34 2.10 -15.96
C ASP A 111 4.53 1.58 -14.53
N ALA A 112 3.45 1.06 -13.93
CA ALA A 112 3.48 0.52 -12.57
C ALA A 112 4.40 -0.69 -12.40
N SER A 113 4.71 -1.43 -13.47
CA SER A 113 5.62 -2.59 -13.38
C SER A 113 7.08 -2.19 -13.14
N LYS A 114 7.44 -0.94 -13.49
CA LYS A 114 8.79 -0.38 -13.31
C LYS A 114 8.97 0.31 -11.96
N LEU A 115 7.88 0.47 -11.21
CA LEU A 115 7.90 1.09 -9.90
C LEU A 115 8.57 0.14 -8.90
N LYS A 116 9.72 0.55 -8.37
CA LYS A 116 10.36 -0.12 -7.26
C LYS A 116 9.75 0.43 -5.98
N ILE A 117 9.18 -0.43 -5.16
CA ILE A 117 8.91 -0.07 -3.76
C ILE A 117 10.29 0.06 -3.14
N GLU A 118 10.76 1.30 -2.96
CA GLU A 118 11.95 1.54 -2.16
C GLU A 118 11.71 0.86 -0.80
N SER A 119 12.63 0.00 -0.40
CA SER A 119 12.50 -0.68 0.89
C SER A 119 12.29 0.40 1.95
N GLN A 120 11.33 0.22 2.87
CA GLN A 120 11.02 1.15 3.97
C GLN A 120 12.24 1.56 4.85
N LYS A 121 13.44 1.07 4.55
CA LYS A 121 14.72 1.44 5.17
C LYS A 121 15.00 2.95 5.16
N ASP A 122 14.43 3.73 4.24
CA ASP A 122 14.79 5.14 4.08
C ASP A 122 13.82 6.15 4.72
N LEU A 123 12.73 5.71 5.36
CA LEU A 123 11.71 6.60 5.95
C LEU A 123 11.95 7.03 7.41
N PHE A 124 13.04 6.59 8.05
CA PHE A 124 13.24 6.86 9.49
C PHE A 124 14.60 7.50 9.76
N ILE A 125 14.60 8.83 9.95
CA ILE A 125 15.75 9.63 10.36
C ILE A 125 15.77 9.75 11.90
N LYS A 126 16.85 9.22 12.49
CA LYS A 126 17.45 9.47 13.82
C LYS A 126 16.53 9.36 15.07
N ASN A 127 16.66 8.26 15.81
CA ASN A 127 17.33 8.15 17.13
C ASN A 127 17.23 6.69 17.64
N ASP A 128 18.15 6.30 18.53
CA ASP A 128 18.35 4.99 19.17
C ASP A 128 18.04 3.75 18.31
N ARG A 129 19.09 3.20 17.70
CA ARG A 129 18.99 2.01 16.87
C ARG A 129 19.06 0.76 17.74
N ALA A 130 18.10 -0.13 17.62
CA ALA A 130 18.28 -1.53 17.98
C ALA A 130 18.38 -2.36 16.70
N TRP A 131 19.26 -3.37 16.72
CA TRP A 131 19.35 -4.36 15.65
C TRP A 131 18.88 -5.69 16.16
N GLU A 132 17.86 -6.22 15.52
CA GLU A 132 17.29 -7.52 15.78
C GLU A 132 17.69 -8.45 14.63
N ASN A 133 18.33 -9.56 14.98
CA ASN A 133 18.77 -10.56 14.03
C ASN A 133 18.06 -11.86 14.37
N TYR A 134 17.39 -12.43 13.40
CA TYR A 134 16.70 -13.71 13.50
C TYR A 134 17.38 -14.68 12.54
N THR A 135 17.72 -15.86 13.02
CA THR A 135 18.29 -16.93 12.18
C THR A 135 17.56 -18.25 12.43
N ILE A 136 17.19 -18.94 11.37
CA ILE A 136 16.57 -20.28 11.45
C ILE A 136 17.66 -21.34 11.34
N THR A 137 17.89 -22.08 12.42
CA THR A 137 18.81 -23.23 12.48
C THR A 137 18.15 -24.39 13.22
N ASP A 138 18.23 -25.61 12.68
CA ASP A 138 17.77 -26.83 13.36
C ASP A 138 16.33 -26.75 13.90
N ASN A 139 15.41 -26.15 13.12
CA ASN A 139 14.02 -25.91 13.53
C ASN A 139 13.86 -25.02 14.78
N VAL A 140 14.83 -24.13 15.01
CA VAL A 140 14.76 -23.08 16.04
C VAL A 140 14.99 -21.74 15.37
N VAL A 141 14.22 -20.72 15.77
CA VAL A 141 14.52 -19.32 15.45
C VAL A 141 15.37 -18.76 16.58
N LYS A 142 16.64 -18.51 16.29
CA LYS A 142 17.55 -17.81 17.21
C LYS A 142 17.38 -16.31 17.03
N TYR A 143 17.01 -15.63 18.10
CA TYR A 143 16.88 -14.18 18.14
C TYR A 143 18.05 -13.57 18.90
N TYR A 144 18.67 -12.58 18.28
CA TYR A 144 19.73 -11.76 18.87
C TYR A 144 19.38 -10.28 18.69
N ARG A 145 19.18 -9.59 19.81
CA ARG A 145 19.00 -8.14 19.83
C ARG A 145 20.23 -7.46 20.37
N ARG A 146 20.67 -6.41 19.67
CA ARG A 146 21.66 -5.46 20.15
C ARG A 146 21.01 -4.09 20.28
N GLU A 147 20.83 -3.66 21.51
CA GLU A 147 20.37 -2.33 21.86
C GLU A 147 21.59 -1.39 21.98
N TYR A 148 21.50 -0.19 21.41
CA TYR A 148 22.53 0.85 21.51
C TYR A 148 22.00 2.00 22.38
N PHE A 149 21.83 1.75 23.68
CA PHE A 149 21.51 2.80 24.65
C PHE A 149 22.82 3.36 25.23
N GLY A 150 23.31 4.46 24.66
CA GLY A 150 24.56 5.08 25.12
C GLY A 150 25.82 4.22 24.89
N LYS A 151 26.76 4.21 25.84
CA LYS A 151 28.04 3.46 25.74
C LYS A 151 27.92 1.97 26.10
N GLU A 152 26.81 1.54 26.67
CA GLU A 152 26.63 0.18 27.18
C GLU A 152 25.88 -0.70 26.17
N LYS A 153 26.31 -1.96 26.06
CA LYS A 153 25.72 -2.95 25.15
C LYS A 153 25.02 -4.03 25.98
N TYR A 154 23.71 -4.13 25.86
CA TYR A 154 22.91 -5.17 26.51
C TYR A 154 22.38 -6.15 25.46
N PRO A 155 23.15 -7.18 25.06
CA PRO A 155 22.65 -8.18 24.12
C PRO A 155 21.56 -9.02 24.79
N ARG A 156 20.40 -9.17 24.13
CA ARG A 156 19.38 -10.15 24.52
C ARG A 156 19.37 -11.29 23.51
N MET A 157 19.41 -12.52 24.01
CA MET A 157 19.32 -13.73 23.20
C MET A 157 18.09 -14.53 23.66
N ILE A 158 17.25 -14.90 22.71
CA ILE A 158 16.05 -15.71 22.95
C ILE A 158 16.00 -16.75 21.84
N ASP A 159 15.71 -18.00 22.22
CA ASP A 159 15.48 -19.07 21.26
C ASP A 159 13.99 -19.38 21.21
N TYR A 160 13.42 -19.33 20.01
CA TYR A 160 12.03 -19.72 19.76
C TYR A 160 11.98 -21.06 19.06
N GLU A 161 11.39 -22.05 19.73
CA GLU A 161 11.14 -23.35 19.12
C GLU A 161 10.12 -23.24 17.99
N ILE A 162 10.43 -23.83 16.83
CA ILE A 162 9.47 -24.05 15.75
C ILE A 162 8.75 -25.38 16.02
N ILE A 163 7.58 -25.57 15.43
CA ILE A 163 6.83 -26.83 15.52
C ILE A 163 7.72 -28.06 15.27
N LYS A 164 7.61 -29.06 16.15
CA LYS A 164 8.53 -30.21 16.30
C LYS A 164 8.80 -31.03 15.01
N ASN A 165 7.92 -30.94 14.02
CA ASN A 165 8.01 -31.66 12.74
C ASN A 165 8.10 -30.73 11.51
N GLY A 166 8.35 -29.44 11.74
CA GLY A 166 8.54 -28.47 10.67
C GLY A 166 9.77 -28.78 9.82
N LYS A 167 9.65 -28.57 8.51
CA LYS A 167 10.74 -28.66 7.54
C LYS A 167 10.73 -27.43 6.64
N ASP A 168 11.83 -27.17 5.94
CA ASP A 168 11.94 -26.09 4.93
C ASP A 168 11.55 -24.70 5.47
N ALA A 169 11.80 -24.48 6.77
CA ALA A 169 11.46 -23.24 7.46
C ALA A 169 12.27 -22.07 6.90
N ARG A 170 11.56 -20.97 6.61
CA ARG A 170 12.10 -19.71 6.10
C ARG A 170 11.22 -18.54 6.52
N PHE A 171 11.78 -17.35 6.60
CA PHE A 171 11.01 -16.13 6.84
C PHE A 171 10.19 -15.72 5.61
N VAL A 172 9.30 -14.76 5.78
CA VAL A 172 8.49 -14.17 4.68
C VAL A 172 9.32 -13.38 3.65
N ASN A 173 10.62 -13.18 3.85
CA ASN A 173 11.53 -12.69 2.80
C ASN A 173 12.17 -13.84 1.99
N ASN A 174 11.73 -15.08 2.20
CA ASN A 174 12.26 -16.31 1.61
C ASN A 174 13.69 -16.70 2.05
N GLU A 175 14.24 -16.03 3.07
CA GLU A 175 15.58 -16.30 3.60
C GLU A 175 15.52 -17.08 4.93
N LYS A 176 16.66 -17.65 5.33
CA LYS A 176 16.85 -18.25 6.66
C LYS A 176 17.35 -17.26 7.71
N SER A 177 17.68 -16.04 7.30
CA SER A 177 18.07 -14.96 8.19
C SER A 177 17.27 -13.70 7.88
N LEU A 178 16.97 -12.94 8.93
CA LEU A 178 16.27 -11.68 8.84
C LEU A 178 16.92 -10.70 9.80
N GLN A 179 17.23 -9.51 9.30
CA GLN A 179 17.73 -8.40 10.11
C GLN A 179 16.71 -7.26 10.08
N ILE A 180 16.33 -6.78 11.25
CA ILE A 180 15.40 -5.67 11.42
C ILE A 180 16.13 -4.58 12.20
N SER A 181 16.07 -3.36 11.66
CA SER A 181 16.47 -2.16 12.37
C SER A 181 15.22 -1.56 13.00
N SER A 182 15.15 -1.55 14.33
CA SER A 182 14.14 -0.81 15.08
C SER A 182 14.70 0.54 15.52
N PHE A 183 13.86 1.57 15.45
CA PHE A 183 14.16 2.92 15.94
C PHE A 183 13.29 3.16 17.17
N TYR A 184 13.91 3.48 18.30
CA TYR A 184 13.20 3.92 19.49
C TYR A 184 12.98 5.42 19.39
N ASN A 185 11.72 5.84 19.25
CA ASN A 185 11.38 7.24 19.44
C ASN A 185 11.02 7.45 20.92
N HIS A 186 11.99 7.90 21.72
CA HIS A 186 11.80 8.07 23.17
C HIS A 186 10.69 9.09 23.54
N ASN A 187 10.20 9.87 22.56
CA ASN A 187 9.14 10.87 22.71
C ASN A 187 7.77 10.44 22.19
N SER A 188 7.62 9.27 21.57
CA SER A 188 6.28 8.72 21.35
C SER A 188 5.91 7.95 22.61
N ILE A 189 5.07 8.56 23.44
CA ILE A 189 4.28 7.81 24.43
C ILE A 189 3.66 6.64 23.66
N ASP A 190 4.01 5.42 24.05
CA ASP A 190 3.52 4.13 23.52
C ASP A 190 2.02 3.93 23.84
N ASP A 191 1.22 5.00 23.80
CA ASP A 191 -0.22 4.94 23.72
C ASP A 191 -0.61 4.62 22.26
N PHE A 192 -0.05 3.52 21.73
CA PHE A 192 -0.89 2.68 20.87
C PHE A 192 -1.86 2.00 21.82
N GLU A 193 -2.90 2.75 22.25
CA GLU A 193 -4.15 2.13 22.66
C GLU A 193 -4.41 1.04 21.63
N GLU A 194 -4.59 -0.20 22.08
CA GLU A 194 -5.13 -1.26 21.24
C GLU A 194 -6.41 -0.70 20.65
N ILE A 195 -6.34 -0.12 19.44
CA ILE A 195 -7.53 0.41 18.78
C ILE A 195 -8.41 -0.81 18.65
N PRO A 196 -9.52 -0.88 19.41
CA PRO A 196 -10.38 -2.02 19.36
C PRO A 196 -10.96 -1.96 17.96
N TYR A 197 -10.78 -3.05 17.21
CA TYR A 197 -11.11 -3.19 15.78
C TYR A 197 -10.05 -2.65 14.80
N PRO A 198 -9.62 -3.46 13.81
CA PRO A 198 -8.98 -2.88 12.64
C PRO A 198 -10.06 -2.13 11.88
N ALA A 199 -10.14 -0.82 12.06
CA ALA A 199 -10.68 0.03 11.02
C ALA A 199 -9.84 -0.28 9.77
N TYR A 200 -10.41 -0.98 8.79
CA TYR A 200 -9.78 -1.22 7.50
C TYR A 200 -9.46 0.14 6.87
N THR A 201 -8.29 0.69 7.15
CA THR A 201 -7.74 1.80 6.37
C THR A 201 -7.06 1.21 5.15
N GLU A 202 -7.03 1.93 4.04
CA GLU A 202 -6.38 1.44 2.82
C GLU A 202 -4.89 1.11 3.04
N GLU A 203 -4.27 1.72 4.05
CA GLU A 203 -2.90 1.48 4.50
C GLU A 203 -2.67 0.04 5.02
N THR A 204 -3.69 -0.59 5.61
CA THR A 204 -3.59 -1.98 6.10
C THR A 204 -3.34 -2.98 4.97
N LEU A 205 -3.83 -2.70 3.75
CA LEU A 205 -3.65 -3.56 2.58
C LEU A 205 -2.20 -3.61 2.07
N TYR A 206 -1.38 -2.66 2.53
CA TYR A 206 0.01 -2.47 2.16
C TYR A 206 0.98 -2.65 3.33
N THR A 207 0.45 -2.96 4.51
CA THR A 207 1.27 -3.24 5.68
C THR A 207 2.09 -4.51 5.43
N PRO A 208 3.42 -4.49 5.64
CA PRO A 208 4.25 -5.67 5.52
C PRO A 208 3.73 -6.83 6.40
N LEU A 209 3.94 -8.06 5.95
CA LEU A 209 3.65 -9.22 6.79
C LEU A 209 4.51 -9.17 8.05
N LYS A 210 3.98 -9.69 9.17
CA LYS A 210 4.72 -9.72 10.43
C LYS A 210 6.03 -10.47 10.23
N HIS A 211 7.11 -9.88 10.71
CA HIS A 211 8.43 -10.49 10.65
C HIS A 211 8.54 -11.78 11.47
N THR A 212 7.62 -12.00 12.42
CA THR A 212 7.51 -13.22 13.22
C THR A 212 6.89 -14.40 12.45
N TYR A 213 6.39 -14.15 11.24
CA TYR A 213 5.82 -15.19 10.41
C TYR A 213 6.93 -15.97 9.71
N ILE A 214 6.86 -17.29 9.83
CA ILE A 214 7.71 -18.23 9.10
C ILE A 214 6.85 -19.15 8.25
N ILE A 215 7.31 -19.41 7.04
CA ILE A 215 6.74 -20.40 6.14
C ILE A 215 7.51 -21.69 6.35
N LEU A 216 6.80 -22.78 6.62
CA LEU A 216 7.41 -24.09 6.80
C LEU A 216 6.46 -25.20 6.34
N LYS A 217 6.96 -26.44 6.31
CA LYS A 217 6.28 -27.60 5.79
C LYS A 217 6.03 -28.63 6.91
N VAL A 218 4.80 -29.10 7.03
CA VAL A 218 4.39 -30.20 7.91
C VAL A 218 3.61 -31.20 7.06
N ASN A 219 3.91 -32.50 7.17
CA ASN A 219 3.23 -33.55 6.41
C ASN A 219 3.14 -33.27 4.89
N LYS A 220 4.24 -32.75 4.33
CA LYS A 220 4.39 -32.36 2.92
C LYS A 220 3.54 -31.15 2.47
N LYS A 221 2.83 -30.47 3.37
CA LYS A 221 2.02 -29.28 3.09
C LYS A 221 2.64 -28.05 3.76
N TYR A 222 2.52 -26.90 3.10
CA TYR A 222 2.99 -25.62 3.63
C TYR A 222 1.90 -24.95 4.45
N GLY A 223 2.34 -24.21 5.46
CA GLY A 223 1.55 -23.32 6.30
C GLY A 223 2.41 -22.15 6.79
N VAL A 224 1.81 -21.28 7.59
CA VAL A 224 2.50 -20.14 8.22
C VAL A 224 2.31 -20.22 9.72
N TRP A 225 3.43 -20.10 10.42
CA TRP A 225 3.50 -20.13 11.88
C TRP A 225 4.08 -18.81 12.40
N ASP A 226 3.51 -18.32 13.48
CA ASP A 226 4.05 -17.20 14.24
C ASP A 226 4.89 -17.77 15.37
N PHE A 227 6.23 -17.68 15.26
CA PHE A 227 7.14 -18.33 16.21
C PHE A 227 7.15 -17.65 17.59
N GLU A 228 6.81 -16.36 17.66
CA GLU A 228 6.74 -15.63 18.93
C GLU A 228 5.45 -16.00 19.66
N LYS A 229 4.32 -15.99 18.94
CA LYS A 229 3.01 -16.35 19.51
C LYS A 229 2.75 -17.85 19.61
N ARG A 230 3.67 -18.67 19.10
CA ARG A 230 3.58 -20.14 19.03
C ARG A 230 2.22 -20.61 18.50
N LYS A 231 1.77 -20.00 17.40
CA LYS A 231 0.47 -20.29 16.82
C LYS A 231 0.51 -20.39 15.30
N GLU A 232 -0.42 -21.17 14.78
CA GLU A 232 -0.68 -21.25 13.37
C GLU A 232 -1.42 -19.98 12.91
N ILE A 233 -0.95 -19.40 11.81
CA ILE A 233 -1.58 -18.25 11.14
C ILE A 233 -2.30 -18.73 9.87
N ILE A 234 -1.65 -19.65 9.15
CA ILE A 234 -2.19 -20.29 7.95
C ILE A 234 -1.99 -21.80 8.10
N THR A 235 -3.08 -22.54 7.99
CA THR A 235 -3.13 -24.00 8.11
C THR A 235 -2.19 -24.73 7.15
N PHE A 236 -1.61 -25.83 7.61
CA PHE A 236 -0.72 -26.70 6.81
C PHE A 236 -1.48 -27.53 5.79
N GLN A 237 -2.12 -26.89 4.83
CA GLN A 237 -2.91 -27.53 3.77
C GLN A 237 -2.46 -27.15 2.35
N TYR A 238 -1.59 -26.14 2.22
CA TYR A 238 -1.21 -25.60 0.92
C TYR A 238 -0.13 -26.44 0.27
N LYS A 239 -0.24 -26.60 -1.05
CA LYS A 239 0.79 -27.24 -1.86
C LYS A 239 2.01 -26.33 -2.01
N ARG A 240 1.79 -25.01 -2.08
CA ARG A 240 2.83 -24.01 -2.25
C ARG A 240 2.42 -22.70 -1.58
N ILE A 241 3.39 -22.03 -0.95
CA ILE A 241 3.27 -20.66 -0.44
C ILE A 241 4.44 -19.86 -0.99
N ILE A 242 4.16 -18.78 -1.72
CA ILE A 242 5.16 -17.86 -2.28
C ILE A 242 5.01 -16.52 -1.57
N PRO A 243 6.05 -16.06 -0.85
CA PRO A 243 5.98 -14.75 -0.22
C PRO A 243 6.25 -13.61 -1.20
N TYR A 244 5.52 -12.52 -0.98
CA TYR A 244 5.79 -11.18 -1.49
C TYR A 244 5.96 -10.21 -0.30
N GLN A 245 6.40 -8.99 -0.56
CA GLN A 245 6.74 -8.02 0.50
C GLN A 245 5.63 -7.81 1.54
N ASN A 246 4.37 -7.76 1.11
CA ASN A 246 3.22 -7.47 1.97
C ASN A 246 2.08 -8.50 1.87
N TYR A 247 2.27 -9.60 1.14
CA TYR A 247 1.24 -10.65 0.99
C TYR A 247 1.86 -12.00 0.64
N LEU A 248 1.09 -13.06 0.77
CA LEU A 248 1.47 -14.42 0.40
C LEU A 248 0.56 -14.92 -0.71
N SER A 249 1.15 -15.53 -1.74
CA SER A 249 0.42 -16.38 -2.68
C SER A 249 0.29 -17.78 -2.12
N LEU A 250 -0.95 -18.25 -2.02
CA LEU A 250 -1.30 -19.54 -1.46
C LEU A 250 -1.89 -20.42 -2.56
N GLU A 251 -1.33 -21.60 -2.80
CA GLU A 251 -1.84 -22.58 -3.78
C GLU A 251 -2.33 -23.85 -3.10
N LYS A 252 -3.57 -24.25 -3.38
CA LYS A 252 -4.18 -25.52 -2.94
C LYS A 252 -5.06 -26.05 -4.07
N ASP A 253 -4.96 -27.36 -4.33
CA ASP A 253 -5.80 -28.07 -5.31
C ASP A 253 -5.85 -27.43 -6.71
N GLY A 254 -4.74 -26.81 -7.14
CA GLY A 254 -4.61 -26.13 -8.43
C GLY A 254 -5.24 -24.73 -8.49
N LEU A 255 -5.78 -24.23 -7.37
CA LEU A 255 -6.31 -22.88 -7.22
C LEU A 255 -5.38 -22.03 -6.36
N SER A 256 -5.49 -20.71 -6.51
CA SER A 256 -4.66 -19.71 -5.84
C SER A 256 -5.48 -18.60 -5.17
N THR A 257 -4.90 -17.96 -4.15
CA THR A 257 -5.41 -16.73 -3.49
C THR A 257 -4.26 -15.92 -2.87
N PHE A 258 -4.56 -14.74 -2.33
CA PHE A 258 -3.62 -13.86 -1.65
C PHE A 258 -4.03 -13.54 -0.21
N TYR A 259 -3.17 -13.89 0.75
CA TYR A 259 -3.30 -13.50 2.15
C TYR A 259 -2.42 -12.28 2.47
N PRO A 260 -2.88 -11.29 3.27
CA PRO A 260 -4.20 -11.21 3.89
C PRO A 260 -5.28 -10.59 2.99
N ASN A 261 -4.92 -10.15 1.78
CA ASN A 261 -5.76 -9.31 0.92
C ASN A 261 -7.13 -9.90 0.58
N ILE A 262 -7.17 -10.97 -0.21
CA ILE A 262 -8.41 -11.53 -0.76
C ILE A 262 -8.83 -12.84 -0.07
N GLY A 263 -8.15 -13.16 1.04
CA GLY A 263 -8.50 -14.27 1.94
C GLY A 263 -7.52 -15.44 1.89
N ILE A 264 -7.92 -16.52 2.54
CA ILE A 264 -7.14 -17.77 2.63
C ILE A 264 -7.68 -18.89 1.73
N GLU A 265 -8.93 -18.80 1.30
CA GLU A 265 -9.54 -19.82 0.45
C GLU A 265 -9.14 -19.64 -1.02
N PRO A 266 -8.43 -20.61 -1.65
CA PRO A 266 -8.01 -20.49 -3.04
C PRO A 266 -9.19 -20.54 -4.01
N LYS A 267 -9.33 -19.49 -4.83
CA LYS A 267 -10.48 -19.29 -5.74
C LYS A 267 -10.08 -19.31 -7.21
N TYR A 268 -8.88 -18.83 -7.54
CA TYR A 268 -8.50 -18.53 -8.92
C TYR A 268 -7.64 -19.63 -9.51
N LYS A 269 -7.94 -20.04 -10.75
CA LYS A 269 -7.11 -20.99 -11.50
C LYS A 269 -5.76 -20.36 -11.88
N LYS A 270 -5.78 -19.08 -12.22
CA LYS A 270 -4.56 -18.26 -12.36
C LYS A 270 -4.76 -16.96 -11.61
N LEU A 271 -3.74 -16.55 -10.88
CA LEU A 271 -3.70 -15.29 -10.17
C LEU A 271 -2.28 -14.75 -10.29
N GLU A 272 -2.12 -13.67 -11.05
CA GLU A 272 -0.84 -13.01 -11.24
C GLU A 272 -0.52 -12.12 -10.03
N PRO A 273 0.77 -11.85 -9.75
CA PRO A 273 1.15 -10.89 -8.72
C PRO A 273 0.47 -9.54 -8.92
N TYR A 274 0.22 -8.82 -7.83
CA TYR A 274 -0.31 -7.46 -7.92
C TYR A 274 0.58 -6.55 -8.77
N THR A 275 -0.02 -5.88 -9.74
CA THR A 275 0.56 -4.73 -10.45
C THR A 275 0.01 -3.46 -9.82
N GLY A 276 0.64 -3.03 -8.73
CA GLY A 276 0.13 -1.98 -7.85
C GLY A 276 -1.02 -2.46 -6.95
N ALA A 277 -2.23 -1.96 -7.21
CA ALA A 277 -3.46 -2.22 -6.45
C ALA A 277 -4.29 -3.39 -6.99
N PHE A 278 -4.03 -3.85 -8.21
CA PHE A 278 -4.84 -4.85 -8.89
C PHE A 278 -4.00 -6.05 -9.32
N ALA A 279 -4.61 -7.24 -9.26
CA ALA A 279 -4.02 -8.48 -9.74
C ALA A 279 -4.89 -9.04 -10.87
N ARG A 280 -4.26 -9.58 -11.90
CA ARG A 280 -4.96 -10.25 -13.00
C ARG A 280 -5.35 -11.66 -12.58
N PHE A 281 -6.58 -12.07 -12.89
CA PHE A 281 -7.05 -13.42 -12.56
C PHE A 281 -7.72 -14.14 -13.73
N GLU A 282 -7.76 -15.47 -13.62
CA GLU A 282 -8.59 -16.39 -14.40
C GLU A 282 -9.31 -17.34 -13.42
N THR A 283 -10.63 -17.42 -13.49
CA THR A 283 -11.46 -18.35 -12.69
C THR A 283 -11.46 -19.76 -13.29
N PRO A 284 -11.91 -20.79 -12.55
CA PRO A 284 -11.96 -22.16 -13.06
C PRO A 284 -12.81 -22.34 -14.33
N ASP A 285 -13.88 -21.55 -14.47
CA ASP A 285 -14.76 -21.50 -15.65
C ASP A 285 -14.17 -20.68 -16.81
N GLY A 286 -12.95 -20.15 -16.68
CA GLY A 286 -12.21 -19.46 -17.74
C GLY A 286 -12.49 -17.96 -17.86
N LYS A 287 -13.36 -17.39 -17.01
CA LYS A 287 -13.57 -15.94 -16.97
C LYS A 287 -12.31 -15.24 -16.47
N LYS A 288 -12.06 -14.05 -17.01
CA LYS A 288 -10.89 -13.26 -16.67
C LYS A 288 -11.31 -11.88 -16.18
N GLY A 289 -10.49 -11.31 -15.32
CA GLY A 289 -10.74 -10.00 -14.76
C GLY A 289 -9.57 -9.49 -13.95
N TRP A 290 -9.81 -8.39 -13.26
CA TRP A 290 -8.93 -7.82 -12.27
C TRP A 290 -9.55 -7.95 -10.90
N VAL A 291 -8.76 -8.28 -9.89
CA VAL A 291 -9.19 -8.27 -8.50
C VAL A 291 -8.38 -7.21 -7.76
N ASP A 292 -9.07 -6.37 -6.97
CA ASP A 292 -8.37 -5.44 -6.09
C ASP A 292 -7.90 -6.12 -4.80
N ARG A 293 -7.17 -5.37 -3.98
CA ARG A 293 -6.65 -5.86 -2.68
C ARG A 293 -7.73 -6.13 -1.63
N LYS A 294 -8.98 -5.76 -1.89
CA LYS A 294 -10.15 -6.01 -1.03
C LYS A 294 -10.97 -7.21 -1.53
N GLY A 295 -10.56 -7.84 -2.62
CA GLY A 295 -11.22 -9.01 -3.20
C GLY A 295 -12.39 -8.67 -4.14
N LYS A 296 -12.59 -7.39 -4.49
CA LYS A 296 -13.61 -7.04 -5.47
C LYS A 296 -13.10 -7.31 -6.88
N GLU A 297 -13.93 -8.00 -7.65
CA GLU A 297 -13.63 -8.48 -8.99
C GLU A 297 -14.22 -7.55 -10.06
N TYR A 298 -13.46 -7.35 -11.13
CA TYR A 298 -13.81 -6.55 -12.30
C TYR A 298 -13.56 -7.42 -13.53
N PHE A 299 -14.60 -8.09 -14.01
CA PHE A 299 -14.52 -8.99 -15.17
C PHE A 299 -14.34 -8.20 -16.47
N ASP A 300 -13.65 -8.82 -17.42
CA ASP A 300 -13.43 -8.23 -18.73
C ASP A 300 -14.74 -8.08 -19.53
N GLU A 301 -15.66 -9.02 -19.34
CA GLU A 301 -16.96 -9.13 -20.01
C GLU A 301 -18.07 -9.43 -18.99
#